data_AF-A0A7X0SFM3-F1
#
_entry.id   AF-A0A7X0SFM3-F1
#
_cell.length_a   1.000
_cell.length_b   1.000
_cell.length_c   1.000
_cell.angle_alpha   90.00
_cell.angle_beta   90.00
_cell.angle_gamma   90.00
#
_symmetry.space_group_name_H-M   'P 1'
#
loop_
_entity.id
_entity.type
_entity.pdbx_description
1 polymer ?
#
loop_
_entity_poly.entity_id
_entity_poly.type
_entity_poly.pdbx_seq_one_letter_code
_entity_poly.pdbx_strand_id
1 'polypeptide(L)'
;MKKKLLVILSILTFSLMLISCNKEISKPNTEADLSQDDNIKQDDNIKQNDNIKTNFEEAKDTQSTDTDNTDVVKKENKSVRLYFYDVVNDNIVYYDDTIEVTDKAVTNALVNALKNPTKPDVTPAIAKNISVTSAKLDKENNIFTMDFKDNFVSEMNLGSGSESNTLKAIVNTIGYNFKVDNVIITLGGKPYSSGHISMNDGESFKVSLENVIKLD
;
A
#
# COMPACT_ATOMS: atom_id res chain seq x y z
N MET A 1 -40.11 -2.39 37.35
CA MET A 1 -38.98 -3.35 37.45
C MET A 1 -39.51 -4.78 37.49
N LYS A 2 -39.34 -5.57 36.43
CA LYS A 2 -39.52 -7.03 36.45
C LYS A 2 -38.37 -7.63 35.65
N LYS A 3 -37.30 -8.00 36.36
CA LYS A 3 -36.15 -8.71 35.79
C LYS A 3 -36.60 -10.16 35.58
N LYS A 4 -36.55 -10.66 34.35
CA LYS A 4 -36.63 -12.10 34.09
C LYS A 4 -35.26 -12.58 33.64
N LEU A 5 -34.81 -13.58 34.38
CA LEU A 5 -33.50 -14.17 34.39
C LEU A 5 -33.28 -15.04 33.13
N LEU A 6 -32.03 -15.04 32.71
CA LEU A 6 -31.38 -15.63 31.55
C LEU A 6 -31.24 -17.16 31.68
N VAL A 7 -31.42 -17.91 30.59
CA VAL A 7 -30.87 -19.27 30.43
C VAL A 7 -30.28 -19.38 29.03
N ILE A 8 -28.94 -19.33 28.94
CA ILE A 8 -28.15 -19.61 27.75
C ILE A 8 -27.81 -21.09 27.78
N LEU A 9 -28.36 -21.86 26.83
CA LEU A 9 -28.00 -23.26 26.63
C LEU A 9 -26.87 -23.33 25.59
N SER A 10 -25.63 -23.34 26.07
CA SER A 10 -24.44 -23.55 25.22
C SER A 10 -24.29 -25.04 24.94
N ILE A 11 -24.71 -25.49 23.76
CA ILE A 11 -24.50 -26.87 23.29
C ILE A 11 -23.14 -26.93 22.62
N LEU A 12 -22.16 -27.45 23.35
CA LEU A 12 -20.81 -27.73 22.89
C LEU A 12 -20.83 -29.01 22.02
N THR A 13 -21.02 -28.87 20.70
CA THR A 13 -20.86 -30.00 19.77
C THR A 13 -19.41 -30.11 19.36
N PHE A 14 -18.68 -30.98 20.05
CA PHE A 14 -17.32 -31.39 19.69
C PHE A 14 -17.42 -32.46 18.57
N SER A 15 -17.28 -32.03 17.31
CA SER A 15 -17.18 -32.95 16.18
C SER A 15 -15.79 -33.61 16.17
N LEU A 16 -15.69 -34.85 16.66
CA LEU A 16 -14.60 -35.73 16.23
C LEU A 16 -14.98 -36.39 14.92
N MET A 17 -14.32 -35.94 13.85
CA MET A 17 -14.05 -36.79 12.70
C MET A 17 -12.57 -36.67 12.40
N LEU A 18 -11.83 -37.77 12.40
CA LEU A 18 -10.97 -38.13 11.28
C LEU A 18 -10.84 -39.67 11.20
N ILE A 19 -11.08 -40.15 9.99
CA ILE A 19 -11.04 -41.54 9.52
C ILE A 19 -9.65 -41.79 8.88
N SER A 20 -9.08 -42.97 9.18
CA SER A 20 -8.35 -43.90 8.29
C SER A 20 -7.59 -43.36 7.06
N CYS A 21 -6.29 -43.65 6.91
CA CYS A 21 -5.76 -44.88 6.28
C CYS A 21 -4.24 -44.80 6.02
N ASN A 22 -3.61 -45.96 6.04
CA ASN A 22 -2.16 -46.25 5.98
C ASN A 22 -1.59 -46.23 4.54
N LYS A 23 -0.34 -45.76 4.36
CA LYS A 23 0.57 -46.25 3.31
C LYS A 23 2.03 -45.90 3.62
N GLU A 24 2.83 -46.91 3.95
CA GLU A 24 4.29 -46.83 3.97
C GLU A 24 4.85 -46.74 2.55
N ILE A 25 5.81 -45.83 2.32
CA ILE A 25 6.86 -45.96 1.31
C ILE A 25 8.18 -45.39 1.90
N SER A 26 9.23 -46.19 1.71
CA SER A 26 10.64 -46.13 2.09
C SER A 26 11.39 -44.78 2.06
N LYS A 27 12.27 -44.60 3.06
CA LYS A 27 13.41 -43.65 3.09
C LYS A 27 14.50 -44.03 2.09
N PRO A 28 15.28 -43.04 1.63
CA PRO A 28 16.74 -43.16 1.67
C PRO A 28 17.40 -42.05 2.50
N ASN A 29 18.47 -42.46 3.17
CA ASN A 29 19.35 -41.66 4.01
C ASN A 29 20.22 -40.72 3.16
N THR A 30 20.54 -39.53 3.67
CA THR A 30 21.89 -38.93 3.59
C THR A 30 21.98 -37.79 4.61
N GLU A 31 22.79 -37.99 5.65
CA GLU A 31 23.40 -36.93 6.45
C GLU A 31 24.92 -37.15 6.45
N ALA A 32 25.61 -36.06 6.77
CA ALA A 32 27.02 -35.88 7.12
C ALA A 32 27.99 -35.50 5.97
N ASP A 33 28.97 -34.63 6.15
CA ASP A 33 29.22 -33.53 7.11
C ASP A 33 30.53 -32.83 6.65
N LEU A 34 30.64 -31.53 6.94
CA LEU A 34 31.84 -30.73 7.30
C LEU A 34 33.21 -30.76 6.54
N SER A 35 33.66 -29.53 6.19
CA SER A 35 35.03 -28.92 6.31
C SER A 35 36.21 -29.49 5.48
N GLN A 36 37.28 -28.80 5.04
CA GLN A 36 38.03 -27.55 5.35
C GLN A 36 38.98 -27.31 4.12
N ASP A 37 39.19 -26.10 3.59
CA ASP A 37 40.31 -25.13 3.83
C ASP A 37 41.51 -25.19 2.83
N ASP A 38 42.16 -24.02 2.69
CA ASP A 38 43.49 -23.65 2.16
C ASP A 38 43.70 -23.08 0.74
N ASN A 39 43.74 -21.73 0.71
CA ASN A 39 44.87 -20.82 0.35
C ASN A 39 45.68 -20.98 -0.97
N ILE A 40 45.82 -19.87 -1.74
CA ILE A 40 47.07 -19.07 -1.94
C ILE A 40 46.90 -17.98 -3.05
N LYS A 41 47.15 -16.72 -2.65
CA LYS A 41 47.80 -15.50 -3.23
C LYS A 41 48.34 -15.55 -4.69
N GLN A 42 48.59 -14.48 -5.47
CA GLN A 42 48.73 -13.02 -5.30
C GLN A 42 48.83 -12.36 -6.71
N ASP A 43 48.69 -11.03 -6.74
CA ASP A 43 49.45 -10.05 -7.54
C ASP A 43 48.75 -9.14 -8.58
N ASP A 44 49.19 -7.89 -8.46
CA ASP A 44 48.72 -6.61 -8.98
C ASP A 44 49.00 -6.38 -10.47
N ASN A 45 48.21 -5.51 -11.13
CA ASN A 45 48.69 -4.21 -11.64
C ASN A 45 47.61 -3.39 -12.39
N ILE A 46 47.77 -2.07 -12.27
CA ILE A 46 46.91 -0.98 -12.71
C ILE A 46 47.41 -0.43 -14.07
N LYS A 47 46.51 -0.02 -14.99
CA LYS A 47 46.39 1.35 -15.58
C LYS A 47 45.87 1.44 -17.03
N GLN A 48 44.95 2.42 -17.19
CA GLN A 48 44.67 3.29 -18.35
C GLN A 48 44.16 2.63 -19.64
N ASN A 49 43.38 3.27 -20.51
CA ASN A 49 42.60 4.51 -20.60
C ASN A 49 42.18 4.48 -22.07
N ASP A 50 40.90 4.57 -22.42
CA ASP A 50 40.56 4.98 -23.77
C ASP A 50 39.31 5.87 -23.80
N ASN A 51 39.56 7.02 -24.41
CA ASN A 51 38.66 8.13 -24.63
C ASN A 51 37.63 7.77 -25.71
N ILE A 52 36.36 8.07 -25.47
CA ILE A 52 35.40 8.29 -26.57
C ILE A 52 34.79 9.68 -26.39
N LYS A 53 35.29 10.62 -27.20
CA LYS A 53 34.61 11.88 -27.53
C LYS A 53 33.54 11.59 -28.59
N THR A 54 32.33 12.09 -28.40
CA THR A 54 31.43 12.48 -29.49
C THR A 54 30.67 13.73 -29.07
N ASN A 55 30.94 14.84 -29.78
CA ASN A 55 30.16 16.08 -29.75
C ASN A 55 28.89 15.87 -30.60
N PHE A 56 27.75 16.44 -30.19
CA PHE A 56 26.75 17.03 -31.07
C PHE A 56 26.00 18.15 -30.33
N GLU A 57 25.45 19.06 -31.13
CA GLU A 57 25.42 20.50 -30.92
C GLU A 57 24.23 21.05 -30.14
N GLU A 58 24.47 22.30 -29.72
CA GLU A 58 23.67 23.28 -29.02
C GLU A 58 22.39 23.69 -29.76
N ALA A 59 21.27 23.79 -29.03
CA ALA A 59 20.23 24.75 -29.33
C ALA A 59 19.97 25.58 -28.07
N LYS A 60 20.42 26.84 -28.11
CA LYS A 60 20.21 27.87 -27.09
C LYS A 60 18.78 28.39 -27.08
N ASP A 61 18.34 28.78 -25.89
CA ASP A 61 17.68 30.05 -25.49
C ASP A 61 16.56 29.72 -24.48
N THR A 62 16.52 30.19 -23.23
CA THR A 62 17.07 31.39 -22.59
C THR A 62 17.45 31.09 -21.13
N GLN A 63 18.60 31.61 -20.72
CA GLN A 63 19.11 31.67 -19.36
C GLN A 63 18.46 32.84 -18.62
N SER A 64 17.79 32.57 -17.49
CA SER A 64 17.79 33.51 -16.36
C SER A 64 18.46 32.81 -15.20
N THR A 65 19.71 33.19 -14.98
CA THR A 65 20.42 33.01 -13.72
C THR A 65 19.71 33.82 -12.66
N ASP A 66 19.28 33.16 -11.58
CA ASP A 66 19.45 33.71 -10.24
C ASP A 66 19.72 32.56 -9.28
N THR A 67 20.96 32.57 -8.78
CA THR A 67 21.41 31.76 -7.66
C THR A 67 20.84 32.37 -6.39
N ASP A 68 19.77 31.79 -5.88
CA ASP A 68 19.41 31.87 -4.47
C ASP A 68 19.00 30.47 -4.02
N ASN A 69 19.95 29.71 -3.48
CA ASN A 69 19.69 28.43 -2.84
C ASN A 69 19.05 28.69 -1.47
N THR A 70 17.77 29.06 -1.51
CA THR A 70 16.81 28.70 -0.48
C THR A 70 15.87 27.71 -1.14
N ASP A 71 15.85 26.47 -0.65
CA ASP A 71 14.84 25.48 -1.06
C ASP A 71 13.46 25.99 -0.60
N VAL A 72 12.82 26.82 -1.43
CA VAL A 72 11.49 27.35 -1.15
C VAL A 72 10.52 26.20 -1.31
N VAL A 73 10.15 25.58 -0.19
CA VAL A 73 9.13 24.54 -0.10
C VAL A 73 7.86 25.03 -0.79
N LYS A 74 7.50 24.39 -1.91
CA LYS A 74 6.34 24.82 -2.71
C LYS A 74 5.09 24.15 -2.17
N LYS A 75 4.16 24.97 -1.67
CA LYS A 75 2.86 24.55 -1.17
C LYS A 75 1.75 24.93 -2.13
N GLU A 76 0.80 24.02 -2.35
CA GLU A 76 -0.42 24.27 -3.13
C GLU A 76 -1.63 23.62 -2.47
N ASN A 77 -2.76 24.32 -2.43
CA ASN A 77 -4.01 23.74 -1.93
C ASN A 77 -4.74 23.01 -3.05
N LYS A 78 -5.23 21.80 -2.78
CA LYS A 78 -6.03 21.01 -3.73
C LYS A 78 -7.36 20.61 -3.12
N SER A 79 -8.41 20.84 -3.90
CA SER A 79 -9.71 20.22 -3.63
C SER A 79 -9.63 18.73 -3.96
N VAL A 80 -10.02 17.90 -3.00
CA VAL A 80 -9.97 16.44 -3.07
C VAL A 80 -11.26 15.83 -2.56
N ARG A 81 -11.51 14.58 -2.90
CA ARG A 81 -12.55 13.75 -2.28
C ARG A 81 -11.91 12.63 -1.49
N LEU A 82 -12.31 12.47 -0.24
CA LEU A 82 -11.80 11.46 0.67
C LEU A 82 -12.92 10.46 0.98
N TYR A 83 -12.63 9.17 0.84
CA TYR A 83 -13.56 8.09 1.12
C TYR A 83 -13.11 7.35 2.39
N PHE A 84 -14.09 6.90 3.17
CA PHE A 84 -13.88 6.19 4.43
C PHE A 84 -14.87 5.03 4.55
N TYR A 85 -14.49 4.00 5.28
CA TYR A 85 -15.41 2.93 5.65
C TYR A 85 -16.09 3.29 6.98
N ASP A 86 -17.41 3.48 6.94
CA ASP A 86 -18.23 3.61 8.14
C ASP A 86 -18.56 2.20 8.65
N VAL A 87 -17.79 1.77 9.65
CA VAL A 87 -17.93 0.45 10.29
C VAL A 87 -19.25 0.28 11.03
N VAL A 88 -19.92 1.37 11.42
CA VAL A 88 -21.16 1.31 12.20
C VAL A 88 -22.34 1.02 11.29
N ASN A 89 -22.37 1.69 10.13
CA ASN A 89 -23.46 1.57 9.15
C ASN A 89 -23.13 0.65 7.97
N ASP A 90 -21.96 0.01 8.00
CA ASP A 90 -21.43 -0.90 6.97
C ASP A 90 -21.54 -0.35 5.54
N ASN A 91 -21.04 0.87 5.34
CA ASN A 91 -21.05 1.53 4.04
C ASN A 91 -19.80 2.38 3.80
N ILE A 92 -19.60 2.78 2.55
CA ILE A 92 -18.55 3.73 2.18
C ILE A 92 -19.14 5.13 2.20
N VAL A 93 -18.55 6.00 3.00
CA VAL A 93 -18.89 7.41 3.07
C VAL A 93 -17.80 8.25 2.41
N TYR A 94 -18.13 9.47 1.99
CA TYR A 94 -17.14 10.40 1.47
C TYR A 94 -17.49 11.84 1.78
N TYR A 95 -16.48 12.71 1.78
CA TYR A 95 -16.67 14.15 1.74
C TYR A 95 -15.58 14.80 0.88
N ASP A 96 -15.86 16.03 0.44
CA ASP A 96 -14.90 16.85 -0.30
C ASP A 96 -14.15 17.74 0.71
N ASP A 97 -12.83 17.88 0.54
CA ASP A 97 -11.97 18.67 1.42
C ASP A 97 -10.92 19.45 0.61
N THR A 98 -10.20 20.35 1.26
CA THR A 98 -9.02 21.04 0.71
C THR A 98 -7.78 20.63 1.49
N ILE A 99 -6.82 20.01 0.81
CA ILE A 99 -5.54 19.58 1.40
C ILE A 99 -4.39 20.44 0.91
N GLU A 100 -3.42 20.71 1.78
CA GLU A 100 -2.14 21.31 1.40
C GLU A 100 -1.22 20.22 0.83
N VAL A 101 -0.69 20.46 -0.36
CA VAL A 101 0.29 19.60 -1.03
C VAL A 101 1.63 20.31 -1.03
N THR A 102 2.62 19.66 -0.43
CA THR A 102 4.01 20.11 -0.41
C THR A 102 4.80 19.39 -1.50
N ASP A 103 5.59 20.12 -2.28
CA ASP A 103 6.52 19.60 -3.29
C ASP A 103 5.89 18.61 -4.27
N LYS A 104 4.64 18.88 -4.65
CA LYS A 104 3.82 18.06 -5.56
C LYS A 104 3.56 16.62 -5.07
N ALA A 105 3.80 16.31 -3.80
CA ALA A 105 3.59 14.98 -3.21
C ALA A 105 2.10 14.71 -2.88
N VAL A 106 1.23 14.75 -3.90
CA VAL A 106 -0.24 14.61 -3.74
C VAL A 106 -0.63 13.33 -3.04
N THR A 107 0.01 12.20 -3.37
CA THR A 107 -0.28 10.90 -2.74
C THR A 107 -0.04 10.92 -1.24
N ASN A 108 1.06 11.55 -0.80
CA ASN A 108 1.38 11.67 0.62
C ASN A 108 0.36 12.56 1.33
N ALA A 109 -0.07 13.66 0.69
CA ALA A 109 -1.09 14.54 1.22
C ALA A 109 -2.45 13.82 1.37
N LEU A 110 -2.87 13.04 0.37
CA LEU A 110 -4.08 12.22 0.42
C LEU A 110 -4.01 11.17 1.54
N VAL A 111 -2.91 10.42 1.65
CA VAL A 111 -2.72 9.43 2.71
C VAL A 111 -2.70 10.09 4.08
N ASN A 112 -2.10 11.27 4.22
CA ASN A 112 -2.13 12.02 5.48
C ASN A 112 -3.53 12.51 5.83
N ALA A 113 -4.35 12.88 4.84
CA ALA A 113 -5.74 13.24 5.07
C ALA A 113 -6.59 12.01 5.49
N LEU A 114 -6.33 10.83 4.90
CA LEU A 114 -6.97 9.57 5.31
C LEU A 114 -6.62 9.13 6.74
N LYS A 115 -5.46 9.54 7.26
CA LYS A 115 -5.06 9.34 8.66
C LYS A 115 -5.71 10.34 9.63
N ASN A 116 -6.12 11.50 9.12
CA ASN A 116 -6.58 12.63 9.92
C ASN A 116 -7.86 13.23 9.31
N PRO A 117 -8.99 12.49 9.33
CA PRO A 117 -10.24 13.02 8.82
C PRO A 117 -10.65 14.30 9.56
N THR A 118 -11.25 15.23 8.83
CA THR A 118 -11.67 16.55 9.32
C THR A 118 -13.10 16.55 9.85
N LYS A 119 -13.87 15.50 9.55
CA LYS A 119 -15.23 15.30 10.06
C LYS A 119 -15.20 14.51 11.37
N PRO A 120 -15.91 14.96 12.43
CA PRO A 120 -15.79 14.39 13.78
C PRO A 120 -16.25 12.93 13.90
N ASP A 121 -17.22 12.51 13.08
CA ASP A 121 -17.80 11.16 13.12
C ASP A 121 -17.13 10.19 12.13
N VAL A 122 -16.01 10.61 11.51
CA VAL A 122 -15.27 9.77 10.56
C VAL A 122 -14.03 9.23 11.24
N THR A 123 -13.90 7.90 11.30
CA THR A 123 -12.69 7.25 11.79
C THR A 123 -11.59 7.25 10.72
N PRO A 124 -10.30 7.38 11.09
CA PRO A 124 -9.20 7.27 10.16
C PRO A 124 -9.25 5.98 9.32
N ALA A 125 -9.04 6.09 8.02
CA ALA A 125 -8.97 4.94 7.12
C ALA A 125 -7.58 4.28 7.13
N ILE A 126 -6.54 5.00 7.57
CA ILE A 126 -5.16 4.52 7.60
C ILE A 126 -4.56 4.81 8.99
N ALA A 127 -3.84 3.83 9.56
CA ALA A 127 -3.11 4.00 10.81
C ALA A 127 -1.97 5.04 10.68
N LYS A 128 -1.66 5.74 11.77
CA LYS A 128 -0.76 6.93 11.74
C LYS A 128 0.65 6.64 11.22
N ASN A 129 1.20 5.47 11.55
CA ASN A 129 2.58 5.05 11.25
C ASN A 129 2.76 4.37 9.89
N ILE A 130 1.70 4.20 9.11
CA ILE A 130 1.79 3.70 7.74
C ILE A 130 2.34 4.81 6.84
N SER A 131 3.26 4.48 5.93
CA SER A 131 3.84 5.45 5.01
C SER A 131 3.84 4.92 3.58
N VAL A 132 3.74 5.83 2.62
CA VAL A 132 3.92 5.53 1.20
C VAL A 132 5.41 5.61 0.87
N THR A 133 5.92 4.60 0.18
CA THR A 133 7.30 4.51 -0.29
C THR A 133 7.41 4.98 -1.74
N SER A 134 6.42 4.69 -2.58
CA SER A 134 6.37 5.17 -3.96
C SER A 134 4.95 5.32 -4.48
N ALA A 135 4.79 6.14 -5.52
CA ALA A 135 3.53 6.32 -6.22
C ALA A 135 3.79 6.64 -7.69
N LYS A 136 3.04 6.01 -8.59
CA LYS A 136 3.18 6.19 -10.04
C LYS A 136 1.81 6.25 -10.70
N LEU A 137 1.59 7.27 -11.50
CA LEU A 137 0.41 7.40 -12.34
C LEU A 137 0.74 6.95 -13.77
N ASP A 138 -0.02 5.99 -14.28
CA ASP A 138 -0.02 5.58 -15.67
C ASP A 138 -1.38 5.96 -16.28
N LYS A 139 -1.43 7.14 -16.91
CA LYS A 139 -2.66 7.65 -17.53
C LYS A 139 -3.06 6.90 -18.79
N GLU A 140 -2.09 6.33 -19.50
CA GLU A 140 -2.36 5.63 -20.77
C GLU A 140 -3.12 4.33 -20.51
N ASN A 141 -2.73 3.62 -19.45
CA ASN A 141 -3.39 2.38 -19.03
C ASN A 141 -4.47 2.57 -17.98
N ASN A 142 -4.74 3.82 -17.57
CA ASN A 142 -5.73 4.17 -16.55
C ASN A 142 -5.50 3.46 -15.20
N ILE A 143 -4.23 3.40 -14.77
CA ILE A 143 -3.75 2.71 -13.57
C ILE A 143 -2.97 3.69 -12.69
N PHE A 144 -3.20 3.60 -11.38
CA PHE A 144 -2.31 4.18 -10.38
C PHE A 144 -1.67 3.08 -9.54
N THR A 145 -0.35 3.11 -9.40
CA THR A 145 0.38 2.18 -8.53
C THR A 145 0.85 2.93 -7.29
N MET A 146 0.58 2.38 -6.10
CA MET A 146 1.12 2.89 -4.85
C MET A 146 1.75 1.77 -4.03
N ASP A 147 2.91 2.07 -3.46
CA ASP A 147 3.60 1.17 -2.54
C ASP A 147 3.53 1.75 -1.13
N PHE A 148 3.05 0.96 -0.18
CA PHE A 148 3.17 1.24 1.23
C PHE A 148 4.38 0.53 1.81
N LYS A 149 4.84 0.97 2.99
CA LYS A 149 5.72 0.13 3.80
C LYS A 149 5.04 -1.19 4.17
N ASP A 150 5.85 -2.21 4.40
CA ASP A 150 5.44 -3.58 4.74
C ASP A 150 4.67 -3.69 6.05
N ASN A 151 4.75 -2.68 6.92
CA ASN A 151 3.98 -2.61 8.16
C ASN A 151 2.47 -2.35 7.98
N PHE A 152 1.97 -2.12 6.76
CA PHE A 152 0.55 -1.80 6.53
C PHE A 152 -0.39 -2.80 7.19
N VAL A 153 -0.24 -4.10 6.92
CA VAL A 153 -1.18 -5.13 7.41
C VAL A 153 -1.11 -5.27 8.93
N SER A 154 0.09 -5.28 9.51
CA SER A 154 0.26 -5.41 10.96
C SER A 154 -0.27 -4.21 11.75
N GLU A 155 -0.17 -3.01 11.19
CA GLU A 155 -0.64 -1.78 11.84
C GLU A 155 -2.14 -1.57 11.68
N MET A 156 -2.71 -2.01 10.55
CA MET A 156 -4.16 -1.97 10.33
C MET A 156 -4.88 -3.06 11.14
N ASN A 157 -4.33 -4.28 11.20
CA ASN A 157 -4.85 -5.44 11.94
C ASN A 157 -6.38 -5.61 11.82
N LEU A 158 -6.88 -5.59 10.58
CA LEU A 158 -8.31 -5.63 10.28
C LEU A 158 -8.77 -7.06 9.98
N GLY A 159 -10.00 -7.38 10.37
CA GLY A 159 -10.70 -8.56 9.86
C GLY A 159 -11.13 -8.38 8.39
N SER A 160 -11.43 -9.49 7.71
CA SER A 160 -11.65 -9.54 6.24
C SER A 160 -12.61 -8.50 5.66
N GLY A 161 -13.78 -8.29 6.28
CA GLY A 161 -14.77 -7.30 5.81
C GLY A 161 -14.25 -5.87 5.95
N SER A 162 -13.74 -5.53 7.14
CA SER A 162 -13.15 -4.21 7.39
C SER A 162 -11.92 -3.95 6.54
N GLU A 163 -11.10 -4.97 6.26
CA GLU A 163 -9.97 -4.88 5.36
C GLU A 163 -10.43 -4.54 3.93
N SER A 164 -11.39 -5.30 3.41
CA SER A 164 -11.92 -5.10 2.06
C SER A 164 -12.52 -3.70 1.87
N ASN A 165 -13.33 -3.24 2.83
CA ASN A 165 -13.95 -1.92 2.75
C ASN A 165 -12.96 -0.78 3.00
N THR A 166 -11.97 -0.97 3.87
CA THR A 166 -10.89 0.01 4.05
C THR A 166 -10.04 0.14 2.79
N LEU A 167 -9.65 -0.98 2.16
CA LEU A 167 -8.95 -0.94 0.87
C LEU A 167 -9.80 -0.27 -0.20
N LYS A 168 -11.11 -0.57 -0.28
CA LYS A 168 -12.04 0.12 -1.19
C LYS A 168 -12.05 1.63 -0.96
N ALA A 169 -12.08 2.09 0.29
CA ALA A 169 -12.03 3.52 0.61
C ALA A 169 -10.72 4.19 0.16
N ILE A 170 -9.58 3.52 0.38
CA ILE A 170 -8.26 4.00 -0.09
C ILE A 170 -8.24 4.06 -1.63
N VAL A 171 -8.64 2.96 -2.29
CA VAL A 171 -8.69 2.83 -3.75
C VAL A 171 -9.60 3.88 -4.37
N ASN A 172 -10.78 4.12 -3.80
CA ASN A 172 -11.70 5.15 -4.27
C ASN A 172 -11.12 6.56 -4.10
N THR A 173 -10.44 6.83 -2.99
CA THR A 173 -9.75 8.11 -2.77
C THR A 173 -8.67 8.33 -3.83
N ILE A 174 -7.80 7.37 -4.06
CA ILE A 174 -6.75 7.49 -5.06
C ILE A 174 -7.35 7.58 -6.47
N GLY A 175 -8.24 6.65 -6.82
CA GLY A 175 -8.89 6.58 -8.13
C GLY A 175 -9.61 7.86 -8.52
N TYR A 176 -10.43 8.40 -7.62
CA TYR A 176 -11.17 9.63 -7.86
C TYR A 176 -10.23 10.83 -8.09
N ASN A 177 -9.23 11.02 -7.22
CA ASN A 177 -8.38 12.20 -7.26
C ASN A 177 -7.35 12.17 -8.41
N PHE A 178 -6.91 10.98 -8.83
CA PHE A 178 -6.01 10.81 -9.97
C PHE A 178 -6.72 10.52 -11.29
N LYS A 179 -8.05 10.35 -11.26
CA LYS A 179 -8.91 10.04 -12.42
C LYS A 179 -8.49 8.75 -13.12
N VAL A 180 -8.37 7.68 -12.33
CA VAL A 180 -8.09 6.32 -12.81
C VAL A 180 -9.17 5.35 -12.36
N ASP A 181 -9.35 4.26 -13.11
CA ASP A 181 -10.32 3.21 -12.77
C ASP A 181 -9.71 2.07 -11.93
N ASN A 182 -8.39 1.96 -11.92
CA ASN A 182 -7.67 0.85 -11.30
C ASN A 182 -6.52 1.34 -10.43
N VAL A 183 -6.36 0.73 -9.26
CA VAL A 183 -5.27 1.02 -8.33
C VAL A 183 -4.55 -0.26 -7.95
N ILE A 184 -3.26 -0.33 -8.24
CA ILE A 184 -2.38 -1.40 -7.77
C ILE A 184 -1.79 -0.97 -6.42
N ILE A 185 -1.94 -1.81 -5.41
CA ILE A 185 -1.35 -1.59 -4.08
C ILE A 185 -0.28 -2.66 -3.85
N THR A 186 0.91 -2.22 -3.47
CA THR A 186 2.01 -3.08 -3.05
C THR A 186 2.45 -2.74 -1.62
N LEU A 187 3.06 -3.71 -0.95
CA LEU A 187 3.63 -3.60 0.39
C LEU A 187 5.12 -3.93 0.34
N GLY A 188 5.98 -2.93 0.51
CA GLY A 188 7.43 -3.09 0.42
C GLY A 188 7.88 -3.65 -0.94
N GLY A 189 7.22 -3.22 -2.03
CA GLY A 189 7.48 -3.65 -3.40
C GLY A 189 6.91 -5.02 -3.79
N LYS A 190 6.13 -5.66 -2.92
CA LYS A 190 5.45 -6.94 -3.21
C LYS A 190 3.95 -6.74 -3.40
N PRO A 191 3.26 -7.56 -4.20
CA PRO A 191 1.80 -7.50 -4.32
C PRO A 191 1.12 -7.52 -2.94
N TYR A 192 0.01 -6.78 -2.80
CA TYR A 192 -0.72 -6.74 -1.54
C TYR A 192 -1.08 -8.16 -1.10
N SER A 193 -0.70 -8.51 0.12
CA SER A 193 -1.07 -9.79 0.72
C SER A 193 -1.27 -9.63 2.22
N SER A 194 -2.37 -10.17 2.71
CA SER A 194 -2.74 -10.28 4.12
C SER A 194 -3.21 -11.71 4.44
N GLY A 195 -3.82 -11.89 5.61
CA GLY A 195 -4.50 -13.15 5.97
C GLY A 195 -5.85 -13.38 5.27
N HIS A 196 -6.39 -12.39 4.55
CA HIS A 196 -7.71 -12.48 3.92
C HIS A 196 -7.72 -12.15 2.43
N ILE A 197 -6.78 -11.31 1.98
CA ILE A 197 -6.68 -10.86 0.59
C ILE A 197 -5.27 -11.16 0.09
N SER A 198 -5.15 -11.74 -1.10
CA SER A 198 -3.88 -11.98 -1.76
C SER A 198 -4.01 -11.62 -3.23
N MET A 199 -3.22 -10.64 -3.66
CA MET A 199 -3.20 -10.13 -5.03
C MET A 199 -2.03 -10.75 -5.80
N ASN A 200 -2.25 -11.02 -7.08
CA ASN A 200 -1.17 -11.42 -7.98
C ASN A 200 -0.31 -10.21 -8.38
N ASP A 201 0.86 -10.47 -8.96
CA ASP A 201 1.69 -9.41 -9.51
C ASP A 201 0.97 -8.65 -10.64
N GLY A 202 1.00 -7.32 -10.55
CA GLY A 202 0.27 -6.42 -11.44
C GLY A 202 -1.27 -6.42 -11.27
N GLU A 203 -1.83 -7.23 -10.36
CA GLU A 203 -3.27 -7.23 -10.12
C GLU A 203 -3.71 -5.93 -9.43
N SER A 204 -4.81 -5.36 -9.92
CA SER A 204 -5.33 -4.08 -9.44
C SER A 204 -6.65 -4.22 -8.71
N PHE A 205 -6.86 -3.35 -7.74
CA PHE A 205 -8.17 -3.10 -7.16
C PHE A 205 -8.94 -2.15 -8.07
N LYS A 206 -10.21 -2.47 -8.34
CA LYS A 206 -11.09 -1.64 -9.15
C LYS A 206 -11.73 -0.53 -8.32
N VAL A 207 -11.74 0.68 -8.85
CA VAL A 207 -12.45 1.83 -8.27
C VAL A 207 -13.96 1.59 -8.39
N SER A 208 -14.68 1.76 -7.27
CA SER A 208 -16.11 1.49 -7.17
C SER A 208 -16.80 2.63 -6.43
N LEU A 209 -17.27 3.62 -7.19
CA LEU A 209 -17.92 4.83 -6.66
C LEU A 209 -19.45 4.70 -6.57
N GLU A 210 -19.99 3.51 -6.80
CA GLU A 210 -21.41 3.21 -6.63
C GLU A 210 -21.75 2.95 -5.16
N ASN A 211 -22.98 3.28 -4.76
CA ASN A 211 -23.51 3.07 -3.40
C ASN A 211 -22.62 3.67 -2.30
N VAL A 212 -22.05 4.85 -2.57
CA VAL A 212 -21.29 5.64 -1.60
C VAL A 212 -22.14 6.82 -1.11
N ILE A 213 -22.02 7.16 0.18
CA ILE A 213 -22.83 8.18 0.83
C ILE A 213 -21.99 9.45 1.02
N LYS A 214 -22.49 10.59 0.55
CA LYS A 214 -21.86 11.89 0.84
C LYS A 214 -22.18 12.30 2.28
N LEU A 215 -21.17 12.71 3.02
CA LEU A 215 -21.32 13.41 4.30
C LEU A 215 -21.35 14.91 4.05
N ASP A 216 -22.31 15.58 4.69
CA ASP A 216 -22.47 17.03 4.64
C ASP A 216 -21.48 17.75 5.58
#